data_AF-A0A944BKM6-F1
#
_entry.id   AF-A0A944BKM6-F1
#
_cell.length_a   1.000
_cell.length_b   1.000
_cell.length_c   1.000
_cell.angle_alpha   90.00
_cell.angle_beta   90.00
_cell.angle_gamma   90.00
#
_symmetry.space_group_name_H-M   'P 1'
#
loop_
_entity.id
_entity.type
_entity.pdbx_description
1 polymer ?
#
loop_
_entity_poly.entity_id
_entity_poly.type
_entity_poly.pdbx_seq_one_letter_code
_entity_poly.pdbx_strand_id
1 'polypeptide(L)'
;DSIHFVSQYRWAVWILGCSPQIGKILFDCLENLFKAYLKKYSLFIDFFLFDYFLAVMYDEIPLVKQLVDNCPYNNPNAYELGNLLNKEFNEDAFVQLKKNNTFHKLSRKQPYFMHTADDKPTFYSVISKL
;
A
#
# COMPACT_ATOMS: atom_id res chain seq x y z
N ASP A 1 -8.09 21.70 -8.61
CA ASP A 1 -8.20 21.09 -7.28
C ASP A 1 -7.46 19.76 -7.25
N SER A 2 -6.35 19.71 -6.53
CA SER A 2 -5.60 18.47 -6.34
C SER A 2 -6.43 17.49 -5.52
N ILE A 3 -6.62 16.26 -6.03
CA ILE A 3 -7.24 15.18 -5.26
C ILE A 3 -6.37 14.94 -4.02
N HIS A 4 -6.83 15.37 -2.86
CA HIS A 4 -6.15 15.13 -1.60
C HIS A 4 -6.57 13.76 -1.07
N PHE A 5 -5.66 12.79 -1.11
CA PHE A 5 -5.84 11.54 -0.38
C PHE A 5 -5.86 11.85 1.12
N VAL A 6 -6.78 11.23 1.87
CA VAL A 6 -6.88 11.35 3.34
C VAL A 6 -5.53 11.08 4.02
N SER A 7 -4.80 10.08 3.52
CA SER A 7 -3.49 9.72 4.04
C SER A 7 -2.41 10.78 3.79
N GLN A 8 -2.57 11.63 2.77
CA GLN A 8 -1.55 12.57 2.31
C GLN A 8 -0.18 11.88 2.12
N TYR A 9 -0.19 10.63 1.63
CA TYR A 9 1.00 9.79 1.45
C TYR A 9 1.75 9.39 2.73
N ARG A 10 1.21 9.70 3.93
CA ARG A 10 1.81 9.32 5.22
C ARG A 10 1.67 7.83 5.54
N TRP A 11 0.66 7.18 4.98
CA TRP A 11 0.43 5.74 5.14
C TRP A 11 -0.25 5.14 3.92
N ALA A 12 -0.23 3.80 3.89
CA ALA A 12 -0.84 2.97 2.88
C ALA A 12 -1.60 1.82 3.55
N VAL A 13 -2.93 1.89 3.65
CA VAL A 13 -3.74 0.85 4.32
C VAL A 13 -3.56 -0.55 3.72
N TRP A 14 -3.17 -0.64 2.44
CA TRP A 14 -2.89 -1.91 1.76
C TRP A 14 -1.60 -2.60 2.24
N ILE A 15 -0.75 -1.91 3.01
CA ILE A 15 0.40 -2.48 3.71
C ILE A 15 0.67 -1.71 5.00
N LEU A 16 0.26 -2.29 6.13
CA LEU A 16 0.53 -1.76 7.45
C LEU A 16 1.40 -2.75 8.22
N GLY A 17 2.50 -2.26 8.78
CA GLY A 17 3.44 -3.07 9.54
C GLY A 17 4.24 -2.19 10.50
N CYS A 18 4.51 -2.73 11.68
CA CYS A 18 5.35 -2.09 12.68
C CYS A 18 5.94 -3.17 13.59
N SER A 19 7.06 -2.89 14.26
CA SER A 19 7.59 -3.83 15.25
C SER A 19 6.61 -3.98 16.42
N PRO A 20 6.52 -5.15 17.06
CA PRO A 20 5.57 -5.38 18.15
C PRO A 20 5.68 -4.37 19.30
N GLN A 21 6.89 -3.89 19.59
CA GLN A 21 7.16 -2.96 20.69
C GLN A 21 6.69 -1.53 20.37
N ILE A 22 6.76 -1.13 19.10
CA ILE A 22 6.47 0.24 18.65
C ILE A 22 5.02 0.36 18.19
N GLY A 23 4.51 -0.66 17.49
CA GLY A 23 3.21 -0.63 16.81
C GLY A 23 2.02 -1.02 17.65
N LYS A 24 2.22 -1.59 18.85
CA LYS A 24 1.13 -2.12 19.67
C LYS A 24 0.01 -1.11 19.87
N ILE A 25 0.35 0.13 20.22
CA ILE A 25 -0.66 1.16 20.50
C ILE A 25 -1.43 1.55 19.24
N LEU A 26 -0.76 1.68 18.09
CA LEU A 26 -1.43 1.95 16.82
C LEU A 26 -2.43 0.83 16.47
N PHE A 27 -2.00 -0.43 16.52
CA PHE A 27 -2.85 -1.54 16.13
C PHE A 27 -3.99 -1.81 17.14
N ASP A 28 -3.74 -1.67 18.45
CA ASP A 28 -4.78 -1.80 19.47
C ASP A 28 -5.85 -0.70 19.30
N CYS A 29 -5.45 0.55 19.07
CA CYS A 29 -6.38 1.66 18.85
C CYS A 29 -7.20 1.44 17.57
N LEU A 30 -6.54 1.03 16.47
CA LEU A 30 -7.20 0.76 15.20
C LEU A 30 -8.22 -0.39 15.32
N GLU A 31 -7.84 -1.47 16.00
CA GLU A 31 -8.73 -2.60 16.28
C GLU A 31 -9.93 -2.16 17.13
N ASN A 32 -9.70 -1.38 18.18
CA ASN A 32 -10.77 -0.89 19.05
C ASN A 32 -11.75 0.03 18.31
N LEU A 33 -11.26 0.94 17.46
CA LEU A 33 -12.10 1.77 16.60
C LEU A 33 -12.94 0.94 15.65
N PHE A 34 -12.32 -0.06 15.00
CA PHE A 34 -13.05 -0.92 14.08
C PHE A 34 -14.10 -1.79 14.79
N LYS A 35 -13.79 -2.35 15.96
CA LYS A 35 -14.76 -3.07 16.80
C LYS A 35 -15.91 -2.17 17.25
N ALA A 36 -15.63 -0.93 17.65
CA ALA A 36 -16.66 0.03 18.03
C ALA A 36 -17.57 0.39 16.84
N TYR A 37 -16.97 0.57 15.66
CA TYR A 37 -17.71 0.79 14.42
C TYR A 37 -18.66 -0.37 14.11
N LEU A 38 -18.17 -1.62 14.13
CA LEU A 38 -18.96 -2.81 13.85
C LEU A 38 -20.09 -3.06 14.85
N LYS A 39 -19.92 -2.64 16.12
CA LYS A 39 -20.99 -2.72 17.12
C LYS A 39 -22.13 -1.74 16.84
N LYS A 40 -21.84 -0.64 16.16
CA LYS A 40 -22.79 0.46 15.92
C LYS A 40 -23.43 0.40 14.53
N TYR A 41 -22.69 -0.07 13.53
CA TYR A 41 -23.10 -0.04 12.14
C TYR A 41 -23.01 -1.44 11.51
N SER A 42 -24.04 -1.80 10.76
CA SER A 42 -24.14 -3.08 10.03
C SER A 42 -23.57 -3.00 8.60
N LEU A 43 -23.16 -1.82 8.16
CA LEU A 43 -22.65 -1.55 6.80
C LEU A 43 -21.40 -0.70 6.89
N PHE A 44 -20.46 -0.92 5.97
CA PHE A 44 -19.31 -0.04 5.79
C PHE A 44 -19.73 1.20 5.01
N ILE A 45 -19.50 2.37 5.60
CA ILE A 45 -19.91 3.67 5.05
C ILE A 45 -19.08 4.05 3.82
N ASP A 46 -17.83 3.59 3.74
CA ASP A 46 -16.91 3.93 2.67
C ASP A 46 -15.81 2.87 2.52
N PHE A 47 -15.24 2.76 1.31
CA PHE A 47 -14.10 1.91 1.01
C PHE A 47 -12.82 2.32 1.75
N PHE A 48 -12.65 3.62 2.04
CA PHE A 48 -11.51 4.22 2.73
C PHE A 48 -11.69 4.29 4.26
N LEU A 49 -12.59 3.48 4.83
CA LEU A 49 -12.90 3.49 6.27
C LEU A 49 -11.65 3.49 7.17
N PHE A 50 -10.65 2.66 6.84
CA PHE A 50 -9.41 2.58 7.60
C PHE A 50 -8.52 3.81 7.45
N ASP A 51 -8.52 4.48 6.30
CA ASP A 51 -7.82 5.76 6.13
C ASP A 51 -8.43 6.84 7.03
N TYR A 52 -9.75 6.83 7.21
CA TYR A 52 -10.41 7.74 8.15
C TYR A 52 -10.05 7.43 9.61
N PHE A 53 -10.01 6.16 10.00
CA PHE A 53 -9.56 5.80 11.36
C PHE A 53 -8.13 6.25 11.62
N LEU A 54 -7.21 6.01 10.68
CA LEU A 54 -5.82 6.45 10.81
C LEU A 54 -5.71 7.98 10.84
N ALA A 55 -6.51 8.71 10.06
CA ALA A 55 -6.55 10.16 10.12
C ALA A 55 -7.00 10.67 11.49
N VAL A 56 -8.12 10.14 12.03
CA VAL A 56 -8.60 10.50 13.37
C VAL A 56 -7.55 10.16 14.43
N MET A 57 -6.95 8.97 14.37
CA MET A 57 -5.91 8.58 15.32
C MET A 57 -4.67 9.46 15.21
N TYR A 58 -4.27 9.85 14.00
CA TYR A 58 -3.14 10.73 13.77
C TYR A 58 -3.38 12.12 14.36
N ASP A 59 -4.59 12.65 14.23
CA ASP A 59 -4.93 13.99 14.72
C ASP A 59 -5.13 14.00 16.25
N GLU A 60 -5.70 12.93 16.82
CA GLU A 60 -6.13 12.89 18.22
C GLU A 60 -5.17 12.18 19.18
N ILE A 61 -4.27 11.31 18.69
CA ILE A 61 -3.36 10.51 19.53
C ILE A 61 -1.91 10.93 19.27
N PRO A 62 -1.29 11.75 20.15
CA PRO A 62 0.07 12.27 19.93
C PRO A 62 1.11 11.18 19.66
N LEU A 63 0.97 10.02 20.31
CA LEU A 63 1.87 8.90 20.07
C LEU A 63 1.72 8.31 18.66
N VAL A 64 0.50 8.18 18.14
CA VAL A 64 0.28 7.70 16.76
C VAL A 64 0.85 8.70 15.77
N LYS A 65 0.66 10.00 16.00
CA LYS A 65 1.30 11.04 15.19
C LYS A 65 2.82 10.88 15.16
N GLN A 66 3.45 10.75 16.33
CA GLN A 66 4.89 10.54 16.44
C GLN A 66 5.34 9.25 15.71
N LEU A 67 4.59 8.15 15.83
CA LEU A 67 4.90 6.90 15.15
C LEU A 67 4.87 7.04 13.63
N VAL A 68 3.86 7.72 13.09
CA VAL A 68 3.72 7.96 11.66
C VAL A 68 4.80 8.94 11.17
N ASP A 69 5.01 10.05 11.87
CA ASP A 69 5.99 11.08 11.50
C ASP A 69 7.44 10.55 11.55
N ASN A 70 7.73 9.60 12.44
CA ASN A 70 9.03 8.93 12.53
C ASN A 70 9.23 7.84 11.47
N CYS A 71 8.19 7.43 10.75
CA CYS A 71 8.31 6.47 9.66
C CYS A 71 8.86 7.21 8.43
N PRO A 72 10.08 6.90 7.95
CA PRO A 72 10.59 7.54 6.75
C PRO A 72 9.75 7.14 5.54
N TYR A 73 9.58 8.09 4.62
CA TYR A 73 9.00 7.81 3.31
C TYR A 73 9.73 6.63 2.66
N ASN A 74 8.97 5.61 2.28
CA ASN A 74 9.45 4.38 1.69
C ASN A 74 8.59 4.00 0.49
N ASN A 75 9.08 3.08 -0.34
CA ASN A 75 8.39 2.57 -1.53
C ASN A 75 7.81 3.67 -2.47
N PRO A 76 8.59 4.69 -2.88
CA PRO A 76 8.10 5.82 -3.69
C PRO A 76 7.50 5.40 -5.04
N ASN A 77 7.86 4.23 -5.56
CA ASN A 77 7.38 3.70 -6.83
C ASN A 77 6.61 2.37 -6.65
N ALA A 78 5.92 2.20 -5.52
CA ALA A 78 5.19 0.97 -5.19
C ALA A 78 4.22 0.49 -6.30
N TYR A 79 3.68 1.42 -7.10
CA TYR A 79 2.72 1.14 -8.17
C TYR A 79 3.37 0.84 -9.54
N GLU A 80 4.67 1.13 -9.70
CA GLU A 80 5.33 1.13 -11.00
C GLU A 80 5.35 -0.26 -11.65
N LEU A 81 5.63 -1.31 -10.87
CA LEU A 81 5.63 -2.68 -11.38
C LEU A 81 4.28 -3.04 -12.02
N GLY A 82 3.15 -2.60 -11.44
CA GLY A 82 1.83 -2.87 -12.00
C GLY A 82 1.62 -2.33 -13.42
N ASN A 83 2.31 -1.24 -13.77
CA ASN A 83 2.29 -0.65 -15.11
C ASN A 83 3.23 -1.36 -16.11
N LEU A 84 4.15 -2.18 -15.60
CA LEU A 84 5.17 -2.87 -16.39
C LEU A 84 4.84 -4.34 -16.66
N LEU A 85 3.95 -4.96 -15.86
CA LEU A 85 3.68 -6.41 -15.90
C LEU A 85 3.41 -6.98 -17.31
N ASN A 86 2.71 -6.24 -18.18
CA ASN A 86 2.41 -6.66 -19.56
C ASN A 86 3.35 -6.08 -20.62
N LYS A 87 4.36 -5.31 -20.24
CA LYS A 87 5.39 -4.78 -21.15
C LYS A 87 6.52 -5.79 -21.32
N GLU A 88 7.24 -5.67 -22.43
CA GLU A 88 8.50 -6.39 -22.65
C GLU A 88 9.43 -6.24 -21.45
N PHE A 89 10.06 -7.33 -21.04
CA PHE A 89 10.97 -7.34 -19.91
C PHE A 89 12.20 -6.48 -20.19
N ASN A 90 12.55 -5.63 -19.23
CA ASN A 90 13.75 -4.81 -19.26
C ASN A 90 14.51 -5.00 -17.94
N GLU A 91 15.74 -5.49 -18.04
CA GLU A 91 16.55 -5.84 -16.87
C GLU A 91 16.92 -4.61 -16.03
N ASP A 92 17.28 -3.48 -16.66
CA ASP A 92 17.62 -2.25 -15.96
C ASP A 92 16.46 -1.73 -15.12
N ALA A 93 15.26 -1.67 -15.71
CA ALA A 93 14.04 -1.30 -15.00
C ALA A 93 13.72 -2.28 -13.86
N PHE A 94 13.94 -3.58 -14.06
CA PHE A 94 13.77 -4.58 -13.00
C PHE A 94 14.75 -4.38 -11.83
N VAL A 95 16.01 -4.03 -12.13
CA VAL A 95 17.01 -3.67 -11.11
C VAL A 95 16.59 -2.41 -10.34
N GLN A 96 16.08 -1.38 -11.03
CA GLN A 96 15.60 -0.16 -10.36
C GLN A 96 14.39 -0.43 -9.47
N LEU A 97 13.42 -1.24 -9.92
CA LEU A 97 12.24 -1.60 -9.13
C LEU A 97 12.64 -2.22 -7.78
N LYS A 98 13.58 -3.17 -7.79
CA LYS A 98 14.12 -3.85 -6.60
C LYS A 98 14.90 -2.92 -5.69
N LYS A 99 15.56 -1.90 -6.25
CA LYS A 99 16.35 -0.93 -5.48
C LYS A 99 15.46 0.09 -4.76
N ASN A 100 14.42 0.57 -5.44
CA ASN A 100 13.61 1.68 -4.95
C ASN A 100 12.47 1.23 -4.02
N ASN A 101 12.03 -0.04 -4.10
CA ASN A 101 10.88 -0.53 -3.35
C ASN A 101 11.17 -1.89 -2.71
N THR A 102 10.68 -2.04 -1.48
CA THR A 102 10.62 -3.34 -0.79
C THR A 102 9.33 -4.09 -1.19
N PHE A 103 8.25 -3.36 -1.43
CA PHE A 103 6.94 -3.92 -1.77
C PHE A 103 6.36 -3.24 -3.00
N HIS A 104 5.61 -4.00 -3.79
CA HIS A 104 4.87 -3.49 -4.95
C HIS A 104 3.37 -3.74 -4.78
N LYS A 105 2.57 -2.72 -5.02
CA LYS A 105 1.11 -2.83 -5.04
C LYS A 105 0.65 -3.24 -6.43
N LEU A 106 0.09 -4.44 -6.51
CA LEU A 106 -0.47 -5.01 -7.73
C LEU A 106 -2.00 -5.04 -7.67
N SER A 107 -2.63 -5.28 -8.82
CA SER A 107 -4.09 -5.34 -8.97
C SER A 107 -4.50 -6.61 -9.70
N ARG A 108 -5.70 -7.14 -9.42
CA ARG A 108 -6.30 -8.23 -10.20
C ARG A 108 -7.25 -7.73 -11.30
N LYS A 109 -7.34 -6.41 -11.49
CA LYS A 109 -8.31 -5.77 -12.41
C LYS A 109 -7.93 -5.88 -13.90
N GLN A 110 -6.74 -6.38 -14.22
CA GLN A 110 -6.27 -6.56 -15.60
C GLN A 110 -5.72 -7.97 -15.79
N PRO A 111 -5.87 -8.55 -17.00
CA PRO A 111 -5.21 -9.80 -17.34
C PRO A 111 -3.68 -9.61 -17.44
N TYR A 112 -2.94 -10.67 -17.18
CA TYR A 112 -1.48 -10.69 -17.32
C TYR A 112 -1.05 -11.70 -18.38
N PHE A 113 -0.12 -11.29 -19.24
CA PHE A 113 0.32 -12.08 -20.39
C PHE A 113 1.78 -12.51 -20.24
N MET A 114 2.11 -13.71 -20.71
CA MET A 114 3.49 -14.21 -20.68
C MET A 114 4.36 -13.60 -21.79
N HIS A 115 3.75 -13.17 -22.89
CA HIS A 115 4.45 -12.57 -24.03
C HIS A 115 3.73 -11.31 -24.51
N THR A 116 4.48 -10.38 -25.11
CA THR A 116 3.95 -9.23 -25.85
C THR A 116 3.35 -9.66 -27.20
N ALA A 117 2.75 -8.72 -27.94
CA ALA A 117 2.26 -9.00 -29.29
C ALA A 117 3.37 -9.46 -30.26
N ASP A 118 4.61 -9.03 -30.02
CA ASP A 118 5.80 -9.40 -30.81
C ASP A 118 6.53 -10.63 -30.24
N ASP A 119 5.83 -11.44 -29.43
CA ASP A 119 6.34 -12.67 -28.81
C ASP A 119 7.58 -12.47 -27.90
N LYS A 120 7.73 -11.27 -27.32
CA LYS A 120 8.79 -10.98 -26.34
C LYS A 120 8.33 -11.31 -24.92
N PRO A 121 9.20 -11.84 -24.05
CA PRO A 121 8.84 -12.12 -22.67
C PRO A 121 8.45 -10.84 -21.93
N THR A 122 7.38 -10.89 -21.14
CA THR A 122 6.93 -9.75 -20.33
C THR A 122 7.56 -9.74 -18.94
N PHE A 123 7.44 -8.63 -18.21
CA PHE A 123 7.78 -8.59 -16.78
C PHE A 123 7.03 -9.66 -15.97
N TYR A 124 5.74 -9.88 -16.24
CA TYR A 124 4.96 -10.92 -15.58
C TYR A 124 5.57 -12.31 -15.78
N SER A 125 5.99 -12.62 -17.00
CA SER A 125 6.57 -13.93 -17.35
C SER A 125 7.87 -14.27 -16.61
N VAL A 126 8.66 -13.25 -16.27
CA VAL A 126 9.92 -13.40 -15.54
C VAL A 126 9.62 -13.54 -14.04
N ILE A 127 8.78 -12.67 -13.50
CA ILE A 127 8.48 -12.64 -12.07
C ILE A 127 7.70 -13.88 -11.62
N SER A 128 6.83 -14.43 -12.47
CA SER A 128 6.05 -15.64 -12.14
C SER A 128 6.90 -16.90 -11.97
N LYS A 129 8.20 -16.83 -12.24
CA LYS A 129 9.15 -17.95 -12.17
C LYS A 129 10.16 -17.81 -11.02
N LEU A 130 10.12 -16.71 -10.28
CA LEU A 130 10.94 -16.47 -9.09
C LEU A 130 10.35 -17.20 -7.87
#